data_AF-A0A7J7G3C7-F1
#
_entry.id   AF-A0A7J7G3C7-F1
#
_cell.length_a   1.000
_cell.length_b   1.000
_cell.length_c   1.000
_cell.angle_alpha   90.00
_cell.angle_beta   90.00
_cell.angle_gamma   90.00
#
_symmetry.space_group_name_H-M   'P 1'
#
loop_
_entity.id
_entity.type
_entity.pdbx_description
1 polymer ?
#
loop_
_entity_poly.entity_id
_entity_poly.type
_entity_poly.pdbx_seq_one_letter_code
_entity_poly.pdbx_strand_id
1 'polypeptide(L)'
;MALQLPLLNPYLERNASFDHGANFAVAGCTTLDSSFLAARGIQTPIINTPLSAQLNWFRTLLNSTCSSHAECVRRLNRALVFVGEIGDNDVSYALAEGKSIQEIQSYIPGLVRVIINGVRNNLLQKAIGSLRQEFPHVVVVYADYYSSFQSIHRRAPFLGE
;
A
#
# COMPACT_ATOMS: atom_id res chain seq x y z
N MET A 1 20.58 5.78 -8.94
CA MET A 1 19.12 5.91 -8.70
C MET A 1 18.42 6.14 -10.03
N ALA A 2 17.46 5.30 -10.41
CA ALA A 2 16.90 5.23 -11.77
C ALA A 2 15.92 6.37 -12.14
N LEU A 3 15.43 7.16 -11.17
CA LEU A 3 14.41 8.21 -11.39
C LEU A 3 14.85 9.63 -10.97
N GLN A 4 16.03 9.80 -10.37
CA GLN A 4 16.56 11.09 -9.87
C GLN A 4 15.57 11.90 -8.98
N LEU A 5 14.67 11.21 -8.28
CA LEU A 5 13.74 11.83 -7.34
C LEU A 5 14.41 12.10 -5.98
N PRO A 6 14.02 13.17 -5.27
CA PRO A 6 14.48 13.42 -3.90
C PRO A 6 13.98 12.32 -2.95
N LEU A 7 14.74 12.08 -1.87
CA LEU A 7 14.30 11.21 -0.79
C LEU A 7 13.11 11.85 -0.07
N LEU A 8 12.09 11.04 0.22
CA LEU A 8 10.87 11.50 0.86
C LEU A 8 10.96 11.38 2.37
N ASN A 9 10.58 12.43 3.09
CA ASN A 9 10.51 12.39 4.55
C ASN A 9 9.30 11.56 5.02
N PRO A 10 9.40 10.85 6.16
CA PRO A 10 8.25 10.21 6.79
C PRO A 10 7.19 11.25 7.18
N TYR A 11 5.93 10.97 6.87
CA TYR A 11 4.83 11.91 7.16
C TYR A 11 4.70 12.31 8.63
N LEU A 12 5.05 11.41 9.56
CA LEU A 12 4.96 11.67 11.00
C LEU A 12 6.12 12.51 11.55
N GLU A 13 7.08 12.90 10.72
CA GLU A 13 8.19 13.76 11.13
C GLU A 13 7.71 15.20 11.34
N ARG A 14 7.77 15.68 12.58
CA ARG A 14 7.14 16.95 13.00
C ARG A 14 7.73 18.21 12.37
N ASN A 15 8.99 18.15 11.94
CA ASN A 15 9.75 19.31 11.43
C ASN A 15 10.26 19.11 9.99
N ALA A 16 9.70 18.14 9.26
CA ALA A 16 10.08 17.89 7.88
C ALA A 16 9.39 18.86 6.91
N SER A 17 10.09 19.21 5.82
CA SER A 17 9.44 19.77 4.64
C SER A 17 8.85 18.64 3.79
N PHE A 18 7.66 18.88 3.25
CA PHE A 18 6.98 17.99 2.30
C PHE A 18 6.87 18.62 0.90
N ASP A 19 7.66 19.66 0.61
CA ASP A 19 7.65 20.36 -0.70
C ASP A 19 7.98 19.45 -1.88
N HIS A 20 8.70 18.36 -1.61
CA HIS A 20 9.10 17.35 -2.58
C HIS A 20 8.36 16.01 -2.44
N GLY A 21 7.35 15.94 -1.56
CA GLY A 21 6.56 14.74 -1.28
C GLY A 21 6.76 14.21 0.14
N ALA A 22 6.02 13.14 0.46
CA ALA A 22 6.01 12.51 1.78
C ALA A 22 5.89 10.99 1.64
N ASN A 23 6.49 10.26 2.58
CA ASN A 23 6.36 8.82 2.71
C ASN A 23 5.37 8.47 3.83
N PHE A 24 4.33 7.71 3.49
CA PHE A 24 3.28 7.28 4.42
C PHE A 24 3.43 5.82 4.87
N ALA A 25 4.42 5.10 4.32
CA ALA A 25 4.63 3.69 4.63
C ALA A 25 5.09 3.50 6.07
N VAL A 26 4.62 2.41 6.68
CA VAL A 26 5.07 1.97 8.01
C VAL A 26 5.71 0.60 7.87
N ALA A 27 7.00 0.54 8.18
CA ALA A 27 7.77 -0.70 8.12
C ALA A 27 7.22 -1.73 9.12
N GLY A 28 7.14 -2.99 8.69
CA GLY A 28 6.77 -4.11 9.53
C GLY A 28 5.27 -4.26 9.83
N CYS A 29 4.41 -3.39 9.31
CA CYS A 29 2.97 -3.57 9.40
C CYS A 29 2.48 -4.78 8.60
N THR A 30 1.54 -5.52 9.17
CA THR A 30 0.84 -6.62 8.52
C THR A 30 -0.49 -6.18 7.94
N THR A 31 -0.94 -6.91 6.94
CA THR A 31 -2.29 -6.78 6.37
C THR A 31 -3.32 -7.49 7.24
N LEU A 32 -3.03 -8.73 7.63
CA LEU A 32 -3.85 -9.52 8.52
C LEU A 32 -3.71 -9.01 9.96
N ASP A 33 -4.79 -9.15 10.73
CA ASP A 33 -4.77 -8.81 12.14
C ASP A 33 -3.69 -9.59 12.88
N SER A 34 -2.99 -8.92 13.80
CA SER A 34 -1.95 -9.55 14.63
C SER A 34 -2.50 -10.75 15.41
N SER A 35 -3.77 -10.72 15.81
CA SER A 35 -4.45 -11.86 16.46
C SER A 35 -4.63 -13.07 15.54
N PHE A 36 -4.89 -12.85 14.24
CA PHE A 36 -4.99 -13.92 13.25
C PHE A 36 -3.65 -14.64 13.06
N LEU A 37 -2.56 -13.88 13.08
CA LEU A 37 -1.18 -14.37 12.94
C LEU A 37 -0.72 -15.06 14.23
N ALA A 38 -0.99 -14.47 15.39
CA ALA A 38 -0.66 -15.05 16.70
C ALA A 38 -1.36 -16.40 16.93
N ALA A 39 -2.62 -16.55 16.49
CA ALA A 39 -3.35 -17.83 16.56
C ALA A 39 -2.69 -18.95 15.72
N ARG A 40 -1.79 -18.59 14.80
CA ARG A 40 -0.98 -19.53 14.00
C ARG A 40 0.45 -19.63 14.51
N GLY A 41 0.76 -19.05 15.67
CA GLY A 41 2.12 -19.03 16.22
C GLY A 41 3.08 -18.12 15.47
N ILE A 42 2.57 -17.13 14.73
CA ILE A 42 3.40 -16.17 14.00
C ILE A 42 3.53 -14.92 14.87
N GLN A 43 4.74 -14.61 15.33
CA GLN A 43 5.02 -13.38 16.08
C GLN A 43 5.16 -12.21 15.12
N THR A 44 4.61 -11.06 15.52
CA THR A 44 4.69 -9.81 14.75
C THR A 44 5.16 -8.68 15.65
N PRO A 45 5.87 -7.67 15.13
CA PRO A 45 6.18 -6.47 15.89
C PRO A 45 4.91 -5.81 16.43
N ILE A 46 4.98 -5.18 17.60
CA ILE A 46 3.88 -4.44 18.20
C ILE A 46 3.72 -3.09 17.45
N ILE A 47 3.27 -3.15 16.20
CA ILE A 47 3.02 -1.99 15.35
C ILE A 47 1.55 -2.04 14.94
N ASN A 48 0.74 -1.14 15.50
CA ASN A 48 -0.69 -1.07 15.24
C ASN A 48 -1.03 0.13 14.35
N THR A 49 -0.47 0.18 13.15
CA THR A 49 -0.80 1.21 12.15
C THR A 49 -1.44 0.57 10.92
N PRO A 50 -2.76 0.49 10.85
CA PRO A 50 -3.43 -0.10 9.70
C PRO A 50 -3.26 0.75 8.45
N LEU A 51 -3.42 0.14 7.27
CA LEU A 51 -3.38 0.84 5.98
C LEU A 51 -4.33 2.05 5.91
N SER A 52 -5.48 1.97 6.59
CA SER A 52 -6.45 3.08 6.66
C SER A 52 -5.87 4.33 7.31
N ALA A 53 -4.97 4.19 8.29
CA ALA A 53 -4.27 5.32 8.89
C ALA A 53 -3.32 5.98 7.88
N GLN A 54 -2.55 5.18 7.13
CA GLN A 54 -1.63 5.67 6.09
C GLN A 54 -2.37 6.44 4.98
N LEU A 55 -3.54 5.94 4.55
CA LEU A 55 -4.39 6.61 3.56
C LEU A 55 -5.03 7.90 4.11
N ASN A 56 -5.41 7.91 5.39
CA ASN A 56 -5.94 9.11 6.02
C ASN A 56 -4.87 10.21 6.14
N TRP A 57 -3.63 9.85 6.44
CA TRP A 57 -2.50 10.80 6.44
C TRP A 57 -2.28 11.44 5.08
N PHE A 58 -2.35 10.66 4.00
CA PHE A 58 -2.26 11.20 2.65
C PHE A 58 -3.37 12.23 2.38
N ARG A 59 -4.62 11.93 2.75
CA ARG A 59 -5.74 12.88 2.63
C ARG A 59 -5.51 14.15 3.45
N THR A 60 -5.00 14.02 4.67
CA THR A 60 -4.66 15.17 5.52
C THR A 60 -3.61 16.05 4.85
N LEU A 61 -2.56 15.46 4.26
CA LEU A 61 -1.54 16.22 3.53
C LEU A 61 -2.14 16.96 2.33
N LEU A 62 -3.01 16.31 1.54
CA LEU A 62 -3.65 16.97 0.40
C LEU A 62 -4.48 18.19 0.84
N ASN A 63 -5.26 18.02 1.91
CA ASN A 63 -6.09 19.10 2.45
C ASN A 63 -5.28 20.26 3.05
N SER A 64 -4.08 20.01 3.59
CA SER A 64 -3.21 21.07 4.12
C SER A 64 -2.37 21.77 3.05
N THR A 65 -2.06 21.07 1.96
CA THR A 65 -1.17 21.56 0.90
C THR A 65 -1.91 22.41 -0.15
N CYS A 66 -3.22 22.22 -0.26
CA CYS A 66 -4.05 22.93 -1.24
C CYS A 66 -5.08 23.81 -0.54
N SER A 67 -5.14 25.10 -0.90
CA SER A 67 -6.15 26.02 -0.40
C SER A 67 -7.43 26.05 -1.26
N SER A 68 -7.40 25.45 -2.46
CA SER A 68 -8.53 25.33 -3.37
C SER A 68 -8.40 24.11 -4.29
N HIS A 69 -9.51 23.67 -4.88
CA HIS A 69 -9.51 22.59 -5.86
C HIS A 69 -8.58 22.87 -7.06
N ALA A 70 -8.57 24.11 -7.58
CA ALA A 70 -7.69 24.52 -8.67
C ALA A 70 -6.20 24.45 -8.29
N GLU A 71 -5.84 24.83 -7.06
CA GLU A 71 -4.47 24.68 -6.57
C GLU A 71 -4.08 23.20 -6.45
N CYS A 72 -5.00 22.36 -5.99
CA CYS A 72 -4.79 20.93 -5.85
C CYS A 72 -4.60 20.23 -7.19
N VAL A 73 -5.42 20.55 -8.19
CA VAL A 73 -5.20 20.13 -9.58
C VAL A 73 -3.79 20.52 -10.04
N ARG A 74 -3.39 21.79 -9.86
CA ARG A 74 -2.08 22.28 -10.31
C ARG A 74 -0.92 21.55 -9.64
N ARG A 75 -0.99 21.30 -8.33
CA ARG A 75 0.07 20.62 -7.58
C ARG A 75 0.13 19.13 -7.91
N LEU A 76 -1.03 18.48 -7.96
CA LEU A 76 -1.09 17.05 -8.25
C LEU A 76 -0.77 16.73 -9.71
N ASN A 77 -1.01 17.64 -10.67
CA ASN A 77 -0.76 17.40 -12.10
C ASN A 77 0.68 16.95 -12.40
N ARG A 78 1.63 17.27 -11.52
CA ARG A 78 3.04 16.87 -11.64
C ARG A 78 3.49 15.91 -10.54
N ALA A 79 2.57 15.41 -9.73
CA ALA A 79 2.85 14.52 -8.63
C ALA A 79 2.86 13.06 -9.09
N LEU A 80 3.82 12.30 -8.56
CA LEU A 80 3.81 10.85 -8.61
C LEU A 80 3.19 10.34 -7.31
N VAL A 81 2.10 9.58 -7.41
CA VAL A 81 1.50 8.87 -6.27
C VAL A 81 1.74 7.38 -6.46
N PHE A 82 2.42 6.77 -5.49
CA PHE A 82 2.74 5.34 -5.49
C PHE A 82 2.14 4.69 -4.24
N VAL A 83 1.46 3.55 -4.42
CA VAL A 83 0.82 2.78 -3.35
C VAL A 83 1.19 1.31 -3.50
N GLY A 84 1.86 0.77 -2.49
CA GLY A 84 2.46 -0.58 -2.47
C GLY A 84 3.80 -0.55 -1.70
N GLU A 85 4.49 -1.67 -1.47
CA GLU A 85 3.98 -3.05 -1.41
C GLU A 85 3.26 -3.26 -0.06
N ILE A 86 2.20 -4.07 -0.06
CA ILE A 86 1.37 -4.32 1.14
C ILE A 86 1.13 -5.83 1.24
N GLY A 87 1.41 -6.41 2.41
CA GLY A 87 1.14 -7.83 2.72
C GLY A 87 2.34 -8.77 2.58
N ASP A 88 3.50 -8.24 2.19
CA ASP A 88 4.78 -8.96 2.19
C ASP A 88 5.23 -9.35 3.61
N ASN A 89 4.97 -8.49 4.60
CA ASN A 89 5.32 -8.76 6.00
C ASN A 89 4.57 -9.99 6.56
N ASP A 90 3.29 -10.17 6.23
CA ASP A 90 2.50 -11.32 6.65
C ASP A 90 3.12 -12.66 6.21
N VAL A 91 3.65 -12.69 4.99
CA VAL A 91 4.33 -13.86 4.41
C VAL A 91 5.73 -13.99 5.00
N SER A 92 6.47 -12.89 5.12
CA SER A 92 7.84 -12.88 5.62
C SER A 92 7.93 -13.36 7.07
N TYR A 93 7.04 -12.89 7.94
CA TYR A 93 6.98 -13.36 9.33
C TYR A 93 6.59 -14.82 9.43
N ALA A 94 5.64 -15.29 8.61
CA ALA A 94 5.29 -16.70 8.57
C ALA A 94 6.47 -17.59 8.15
N LEU A 95 7.21 -17.18 7.12
CA LEU A 95 8.40 -17.91 6.67
C LEU A 95 9.49 -17.93 7.74
N ALA A 96 9.73 -16.81 8.42
CA ALA A 96 10.71 -16.72 9.51
C ALA A 96 10.38 -17.65 10.69
N GLU A 97 9.09 -17.87 10.95
CA GLU A 97 8.58 -18.80 11.98
C GLU A 97 8.47 -20.26 11.47
N GLY A 98 9.06 -20.56 10.30
CA GLY A 98 9.14 -21.91 9.77
C GLY A 98 7.84 -22.46 9.18
N LYS A 99 6.89 -21.59 8.81
CA LYS A 99 5.63 -22.04 8.18
C LYS A 99 5.86 -22.61 6.79
N SER A 100 5.17 -23.71 6.50
CA SER A 100 5.20 -24.31 5.16
C SER A 100 4.52 -23.40 4.13
N ILE A 101 4.94 -23.51 2.87
CA ILE A 101 4.31 -22.79 1.76
C ILE A 101 2.82 -23.15 1.65
N GLN A 102 2.45 -24.41 1.89
CA GLN A 102 1.07 -24.88 1.86
C GLN A 102 0.23 -24.22 2.97
N GLU A 103 0.79 -24.07 4.17
CA GLU A 103 0.13 -23.36 5.26
C GLU A 103 -0.04 -21.88 4.92
N ILE A 104 0.99 -21.23 4.39
CA ILE A 104 0.92 -19.83 3.94
C ILE A 104 -0.17 -19.66 2.88
N GLN A 105 -0.18 -20.53 1.87
CA GLN A 105 -1.18 -20.56 0.80
C GLN A 105 -2.62 -20.68 1.34
N SER A 106 -2.83 -21.37 2.47
CA SER A 106 -4.16 -21.54 3.06
C SER A 106 -4.83 -20.22 3.47
N TYR A 107 -4.04 -19.19 3.82
CA TYR A 107 -4.55 -17.88 4.21
C TYR A 107 -4.22 -16.75 3.22
N ILE A 108 -3.50 -17.02 2.13
CA ILE A 108 -3.37 -16.06 1.02
C ILE A 108 -4.72 -15.55 0.53
N PRO A 109 -5.78 -16.36 0.32
CA PRO A 109 -7.10 -15.83 -0.04
C PRO A 109 -7.68 -14.87 1.00
N GLY A 110 -7.42 -15.13 2.29
CA GLY A 110 -7.81 -14.28 3.40
C GLY A 110 -7.04 -12.95 3.45
N LEU A 111 -5.72 -13.02 3.33
CA LEU A 111 -4.81 -11.88 3.21
C LEU A 111 -5.23 -11.01 2.04
N VAL A 112 -5.37 -11.60 0.86
CA VAL A 112 -5.86 -10.95 -0.35
C VAL A 112 -7.23 -10.34 -0.12
N ARG A 113 -8.15 -11.02 0.57
CA ARG A 113 -9.46 -10.46 0.90
C ARG A 113 -9.34 -9.28 1.86
N VAL A 114 -8.38 -9.26 2.80
CA VAL A 114 -8.16 -8.11 3.70
C VAL A 114 -7.42 -6.98 3.00
N ILE A 115 -6.47 -7.26 2.10
CA ILE A 115 -5.98 -6.28 1.14
C ILE A 115 -7.19 -5.78 0.38
N ILE A 116 -7.87 -6.59 -0.42
CA ILE A 116 -9.03 -6.20 -1.21
C ILE A 116 -10.11 -5.52 -0.38
N ASN A 117 -10.36 -5.83 0.90
CA ASN A 117 -11.43 -5.23 1.73
C ASN A 117 -10.98 -4.02 2.56
N GLY A 118 -9.76 -4.00 3.07
CA GLY A 118 -9.13 -2.82 3.68
C GLY A 118 -8.77 -1.78 2.62
N VAL A 119 -8.38 -2.27 1.44
CA VAL A 119 -8.27 -1.56 0.16
C VAL A 119 -9.64 -1.39 -0.50
N ARG A 120 -10.73 -2.07 -0.05
CA ARG A 120 -12.06 -2.25 -0.71
C ARG A 120 -12.03 -1.59 -2.04
N ASN A 121 -11.74 -2.34 -3.09
CA ASN A 121 -11.50 -1.89 -4.48
C ASN A 121 -12.58 -0.94 -5.07
N ASN A 122 -13.62 -0.56 -4.33
CA ASN A 122 -14.38 0.67 -4.58
C ASN A 122 -13.83 1.89 -3.85
N LEU A 123 -13.33 1.87 -2.64
CA LEU A 123 -12.71 3.02 -1.97
C LEU A 123 -11.29 3.33 -2.44
N LEU A 124 -10.40 2.38 -2.74
CA LEU A 124 -9.13 2.72 -3.39
C LEU A 124 -9.31 2.92 -4.90
N GLN A 125 -10.13 2.14 -5.64
CA GLN A 125 -10.40 2.49 -7.05
C GLN A 125 -11.40 3.63 -7.23
N LYS A 126 -12.29 3.95 -6.27
CA LYS A 126 -12.96 5.27 -6.23
C LYS A 126 -12.07 6.30 -5.58
N ALA A 127 -11.07 6.03 -4.76
CA ALA A 127 -10.16 7.10 -4.34
C ALA A 127 -9.24 7.42 -5.51
N ILE A 128 -8.60 6.44 -6.13
CA ILE A 128 -7.87 6.57 -7.40
C ILE A 128 -8.80 7.07 -8.51
N GLY A 129 -10.03 6.58 -8.58
CA GLY A 129 -11.03 6.97 -9.58
C GLY A 129 -11.57 8.37 -9.35
N SER A 130 -11.90 8.74 -8.12
CA SER A 130 -12.25 10.10 -7.71
C SER A 130 -11.04 11.00 -7.84
N LEU A 131 -9.83 10.60 -7.48
CA LEU A 131 -8.60 11.37 -7.73
C LEU A 131 -8.36 11.54 -9.24
N ARG A 132 -8.64 10.52 -10.07
CA ARG A 132 -8.57 10.62 -11.53
C ARG A 132 -9.72 11.46 -12.12
N GLN A 133 -10.90 11.49 -11.51
CA GLN A 133 -12.04 12.31 -11.94
C GLN A 133 -11.88 13.76 -11.49
N GLU A 134 -11.44 13.97 -10.26
CA GLU A 134 -11.20 15.25 -9.60
C GLU A 134 -9.91 15.88 -10.14
N PHE A 135 -8.93 15.06 -10.53
CA PHE A 135 -7.64 15.51 -11.07
C PHE A 135 -7.26 14.74 -12.36
N PRO A 136 -7.98 14.95 -13.49
CA PRO A 136 -7.82 14.16 -14.73
C PRO A 136 -6.46 14.31 -15.43
N HIS A 137 -5.65 15.29 -15.03
CA HIS A 137 -4.32 15.52 -15.59
C HIS A 137 -3.20 14.83 -14.79
N VAL A 138 -3.51 14.25 -13.63
CA VAL A 138 -2.54 13.59 -12.74
C VAL A 138 -2.28 12.17 -13.18
N VAL A 139 -1.00 11.81 -13.29
CA VAL A 139 -0.59 10.43 -13.57
C VAL A 139 -0.58 9.61 -12.27
N VAL A 140 -1.72 9.01 -11.95
CA VAL A 140 -1.84 8.06 -10.83
C VAL A 140 -1.53 6.65 -11.32
N VAL A 141 -0.33 6.15 -10.97
CA VAL A 141 0.10 4.77 -11.27
C VAL A 141 -0.26 3.87 -10.10
N TYR A 142 -1.06 2.85 -10.38
CA TYR A 142 -1.36 1.78 -9.45
C TYR A 142 -0.97 0.47 -10.12
N ALA A 143 0.00 -0.23 -9.52
CA ALA A 143 0.38 -1.56 -9.95
C ALA A 143 -0.56 -2.57 -9.30
N ASP A 144 -1.39 -3.22 -10.11
CA ASP A 144 -2.23 -4.32 -9.66
C ASP A 144 -1.40 -5.60 -9.52
N TYR A 145 -0.59 -5.62 -8.46
CA TYR A 145 0.23 -6.78 -8.10
C TYR A 145 -0.60 -8.04 -7.91
N TYR A 146 -1.89 -7.94 -7.58
CA TYR A 146 -2.76 -9.10 -7.41
C TYR A 146 -3.15 -9.73 -8.74
N SER A 147 -3.58 -8.94 -9.72
CA SER A 147 -3.81 -9.47 -11.07
C SER A 147 -2.53 -10.08 -11.64
N SER A 148 -1.38 -9.46 -11.39
CA SER A 148 -0.07 -10.00 -11.76
C SER A 148 0.25 -11.32 -11.02
N PHE A 149 0.11 -11.37 -9.69
CA PHE A 149 0.36 -12.56 -8.89
C PHE A 149 -0.60 -13.69 -9.22
N GLN A 150 -1.89 -13.43 -9.39
CA GLN A 150 -2.86 -14.42 -9.87
C GLN A 150 -2.49 -14.94 -11.25
N SER A 151 -2.03 -14.06 -12.13
CA SER A 151 -1.63 -14.42 -13.49
C SER A 151 -0.37 -15.29 -13.50
N ILE A 152 0.59 -15.00 -12.61
CA ILE A 152 1.77 -15.83 -12.35
C ILE A 152 1.34 -17.16 -11.72
N HIS A 153 0.47 -17.15 -10.71
CA HIS A 153 -0.01 -18.35 -10.02
C HIS A 153 -0.80 -19.29 -10.94
N ARG A 154 -1.73 -18.77 -11.75
CA ARG A 154 -2.45 -19.55 -12.78
C ARG A 154 -1.50 -20.16 -13.81
N ARG A 155 -0.38 -19.48 -14.07
CA ARG A 155 0.63 -19.91 -15.04
C ARG A 155 1.82 -20.62 -14.39
N ALA A 156 1.82 -20.81 -13.07
CA ALA A 156 2.93 -21.37 -12.31
C ALA A 156 3.38 -22.75 -12.83
N PRO A 157 2.50 -23.64 -13.31
CA PRO A 157 2.90 -24.89 -13.94
C PRO A 157 3.72 -24.73 -15.24
N PHE A 158 3.71 -23.55 -15.85
CA PHE A 158 4.33 -23.24 -17.14
C PHE A 158 5.47 -22.21 -17.03
N LEU A 159 5.89 -21.88 -15.81
CA LEU A 159 6.99 -20.93 -15.58
C LEU A 159 8.30 -21.71 -15.49
N GLY A 160 9.20 -21.53 -16.46
CA GLY A 160 10.52 -22.17 -16.49
C GLY A 160 10.68 -23.30 -17.50
N GLU A 161 9.73 -23.48 -18.42
CA GLU A 161 9.90 -24.28 -19.66
C GLU A 161 10.48 -23.45 -20.80
#